data_AF-A0A4Q7E4B7-F1
#
_entry.id   AF-A0A4Q7E4B7-F1
#
_cell.length_a   1.000
_cell.length_b   1.000
_cell.length_c   1.000
_cell.angle_alpha   90.00
_cell.angle_beta   90.00
_cell.angle_gamma   90.00
#
_symmetry.space_group_name_H-M   'P 1'
#
loop_
_entity.id
_entity.type
_entity.pdbx_description
1 polymer ?
#
loop_
_entity_poly.entity_id
_entity_poly.type
_entity_poly.pdbx_seq_one_letter_code
_entity_poly.pdbx_strand_id
1 'polypeptide(L)'
;MKTSRRYVSSALLLLTMISGCTEPQVKLSHTDLAEQLKQLNWFSYSIVPQTPMQNQIEGSLELPFTEAYLKKRHELLQRADLDSFAETAVQEAQYLSIQQRYPERFLPWPVHLNVPVVAQGQLVPPSQVDTWYGYVEARLNEARESKIVLNRIERQQLLDYLTPDITTQSKAAQRLAEYLASYRVRSSLGIYQLPNGKEWYQSKLNFYSGSVKPPEALLGELQSLASEYGEGVTLVDFNLNQPLVHQLLAGCSTRAGLNWRDGFVSLQQTASQCDQVLANSERLFALAMMEVDLGVHYFAWSQKQALLALQSRLALNEDQAFVVLKDILFFPATSFALLSRITSA
;
A
#
# COMPACT_ATOMS: atom_id res chain seq x y z
N MET A 1 -12.78 70.00 -43.66
CA MET A 1 -12.19 69.30 -42.50
C MET A 1 -11.71 67.91 -42.90
N LYS A 2 -10.39 67.75 -43.00
CA LYS A 2 -9.56 66.63 -42.47
C LYS A 2 -10.10 65.20 -42.67
N THR A 3 -9.55 64.48 -43.67
CA THR A 3 -8.60 63.32 -43.56
C THR A 3 -9.29 61.99 -43.21
N SER A 4 -8.92 60.81 -43.69
CA SER A 4 -8.02 60.29 -44.73
C SER A 4 -8.12 58.75 -44.66
N ARG A 5 -8.26 58.10 -45.81
CA ARG A 5 -7.72 56.80 -46.24
C ARG A 5 -7.42 55.65 -45.23
N ARG A 6 -8.01 54.50 -45.57
CA ARG A 6 -7.39 53.20 -46.00
C ARG A 6 -6.95 52.13 -44.97
N TYR A 7 -7.40 50.90 -45.30
CA TYR A 7 -6.75 49.57 -45.26
C TYR A 7 -6.38 49.00 -43.87
N VAL A 8 -7.07 47.95 -43.42
CA VAL A 8 -6.82 46.49 -43.61
C VAL A 8 -6.01 45.89 -42.46
N SER A 9 -6.57 44.81 -41.92
CA SER A 9 -5.96 43.74 -41.14
C SER A 9 -5.58 44.00 -39.68
N SER A 10 -5.75 42.90 -38.92
CA SER A 10 -5.28 42.63 -37.55
C SER A 10 -6.26 43.07 -36.45
N ALA A 11 -6.72 42.24 -35.53
CA ALA A 11 -6.37 40.87 -35.20
C ALA A 11 -7.58 40.17 -34.61
N LEU A 12 -7.95 39.06 -35.23
CA LEU A 12 -8.78 38.01 -34.66
C LEU A 12 -8.01 37.48 -33.44
N LEU A 13 -8.43 37.84 -32.22
CA LEU A 13 -8.02 37.15 -31.00
C LEU A 13 -8.68 35.78 -31.01
N LEU A 14 -8.13 34.89 -31.83
CA LEU A 14 -8.24 33.46 -31.68
C LEU A 14 -7.61 33.14 -30.33
N LEU A 15 -8.49 32.92 -29.35
CA LEU A 15 -8.21 32.08 -28.19
C LEU A 15 -7.50 30.82 -28.69
N THR A 16 -6.19 30.77 -28.47
CA THR A 16 -5.41 29.54 -28.46
C THR A 16 -5.83 28.74 -27.22
N MET A 17 -7.05 28.22 -27.24
CA MET A 17 -7.37 26.99 -26.54
C MET A 17 -6.63 25.89 -27.28
N ILE A 18 -5.34 25.74 -26.94
CA ILE A 18 -4.61 24.51 -27.19
C ILE A 18 -5.20 23.51 -26.20
N SER A 19 -6.43 23.07 -26.45
CA SER A 19 -6.83 21.72 -26.09
C SER A 19 -5.88 20.85 -26.89
N GLY A 20 -4.80 20.40 -26.23
CA GLY A 20 -4.08 19.24 -26.71
C GLY A 20 -5.12 18.16 -26.89
N CYS A 21 -5.46 17.85 -28.14
CA CYS A 21 -6.21 16.67 -28.49
C CYS A 21 -5.33 15.48 -28.11
N THR A 22 -5.34 15.12 -26.82
CA THR A 22 -5.03 13.75 -26.44
C THR A 22 -6.09 12.91 -27.14
N GLU A 23 -5.66 12.04 -28.05
CA GLU A 23 -6.53 11.00 -28.62
C GLU A 23 -7.35 10.38 -27.47
N PRO A 24 -8.65 10.12 -27.68
CA PRO A 24 -9.46 9.51 -26.64
C PRO A 24 -8.80 8.19 -26.24
N GLN A 25 -8.21 8.17 -25.05
CA GLN A 25 -7.53 6.96 -24.58
C GLN A 25 -8.59 5.87 -24.46
N VAL A 26 -8.31 4.71 -25.06
CA VAL A 26 -9.22 3.55 -24.98
C VAL A 26 -9.44 3.23 -23.52
N LYS A 27 -10.68 3.40 -23.06
CA LYS A 27 -11.08 3.04 -21.71
C LYS A 27 -10.90 1.53 -21.50
N LEU A 28 -10.48 1.14 -20.30
CA LEU A 28 -10.19 -0.23 -19.91
C LEU A 28 -11.35 -0.80 -19.11
N SER A 29 -11.77 -2.02 -19.49
CA SER A 29 -12.68 -2.80 -18.64
C SER A 29 -12.01 -3.15 -17.31
N HIS A 30 -12.80 -3.56 -16.32
CA HIS A 30 -12.25 -3.98 -15.02
C HIS A 30 -11.22 -5.12 -15.17
N THR A 31 -11.50 -6.08 -16.06
CA THR A 31 -10.61 -7.22 -16.33
C THR A 31 -9.30 -6.77 -16.96
N ASP A 32 -9.36 -5.93 -17.99
CA ASP A 32 -8.16 -5.44 -18.70
C ASP A 32 -7.30 -4.54 -17.80
N LEU A 33 -7.94 -3.74 -16.95
CA LEU A 33 -7.25 -2.93 -15.94
C LEU A 33 -6.55 -3.81 -14.92
N ALA A 34 -7.25 -4.82 -14.38
CA ALA A 34 -6.68 -5.76 -13.42
C ALA A 34 -5.47 -6.49 -14.01
N GLU A 35 -5.56 -6.99 -15.24
CA GLU A 35 -4.45 -7.66 -15.92
C GLU A 35 -3.23 -6.75 -16.10
N GLN A 36 -3.42 -5.52 -16.59
CA GLN A 36 -2.31 -4.59 -16.76
C GLN A 36 -1.70 -4.11 -15.44
N LEU A 37 -2.52 -3.92 -14.40
CA LEU A 37 -2.00 -3.62 -13.06
C LEU A 37 -1.22 -4.80 -12.49
N LYS A 38 -1.66 -6.04 -12.72
CA LYS A 38 -0.92 -7.26 -12.35
C LYS A 38 0.45 -7.31 -13.01
N GLN A 39 0.51 -7.08 -14.32
CA GLN A 39 1.77 -7.02 -15.08
C GLN A 39 2.70 -5.90 -14.54
N LEU A 40 2.15 -4.70 -14.29
CA LEU A 40 2.95 -3.58 -13.78
C LEU A 40 3.49 -3.83 -12.36
N ASN A 41 2.74 -4.55 -11.52
CA ASN A 41 3.12 -4.91 -10.16
C ASN A 41 3.70 -6.33 -10.05
N TRP A 42 4.46 -6.75 -11.06
CA TRP A 42 5.15 -8.05 -11.10
C TRP A 42 5.96 -8.36 -9.83
N PHE A 43 6.46 -7.34 -9.13
CA PHE A 43 7.22 -7.47 -7.89
C PHE A 43 6.38 -7.88 -6.67
N SER A 44 5.05 -7.87 -6.78
CA SER A 44 4.13 -8.29 -5.71
C SER A 44 3.91 -9.79 -5.64
N TYR A 45 4.37 -10.54 -6.65
CA TYR A 45 4.28 -11.99 -6.66
C TYR A 45 5.44 -12.61 -5.88
N SER A 46 5.11 -13.47 -4.93
CA SER A 46 6.10 -14.34 -4.30
C SER A 46 6.78 -15.22 -5.35
N ILE A 47 8.02 -15.62 -5.09
CA ILE A 47 8.74 -16.64 -5.85
C ILE A 47 8.06 -17.99 -5.60
N VAL A 48 6.87 -18.18 -6.14
CA VAL A 48 6.34 -19.51 -6.38
C VAL A 48 7.00 -19.96 -7.68
N PRO A 49 7.52 -21.20 -7.78
CA PRO A 49 7.92 -21.79 -9.05
C PRO A 49 6.66 -22.09 -9.89
N GLN A 50 5.88 -21.06 -10.19
CA GLN A 50 5.03 -21.07 -11.35
C GLN A 50 5.87 -20.57 -12.49
N THR A 51 5.69 -21.21 -13.63
CA THR A 51 6.26 -20.91 -14.94
C THR A 51 6.69 -19.45 -15.01
N PRO A 52 7.92 -19.12 -15.45
CA PRO A 52 8.26 -17.74 -15.75
C PRO A 52 7.08 -17.14 -16.53
N MET A 53 6.74 -15.86 -16.34
CA MET A 53 5.86 -15.18 -17.29
C MET A 53 6.57 -15.19 -18.66
N GLN A 54 6.50 -16.32 -19.33
CA GLN A 54 7.25 -16.70 -20.53
C GLN A 54 6.56 -16.13 -21.76
N ASN A 55 5.33 -15.63 -21.58
CA ASN A 55 4.59 -14.92 -22.59
C ASN A 55 4.41 -13.48 -22.09
N GLN A 56 5.04 -12.53 -22.80
CA GLN A 56 4.82 -11.08 -22.74
C GLN A 56 5.65 -10.22 -21.77
N ILE A 57 6.98 -10.34 -21.80
CA ILE A 57 7.82 -9.19 -21.43
C ILE A 57 8.67 -8.80 -22.65
N GLU A 58 8.01 -8.28 -23.70
CA GLU A 58 8.68 -7.41 -24.67
C GLU A 58 8.83 -6.02 -24.02
N GLY A 59 9.82 -5.86 -23.15
CA GLY A 59 10.13 -4.58 -22.50
C GLY A 59 10.91 -4.74 -21.19
N SER A 60 11.63 -3.71 -20.74
CA SER A 60 12.23 -3.74 -19.40
C SER A 60 11.14 -3.69 -18.33
N LEU A 61 11.14 -4.63 -17.39
CA LEU A 61 10.29 -4.59 -16.20
C LEU A 61 10.52 -3.27 -15.45
N GLU A 62 9.47 -2.50 -15.18
CA GLU A 62 9.63 -1.26 -14.41
C GLU A 62 9.82 -1.61 -12.94
N LEU A 63 10.89 -1.10 -12.34
CA LEU A 63 11.13 -1.29 -10.91
C LEU A 63 10.16 -0.42 -10.07
N PRO A 64 9.79 -0.88 -8.86
CA PRO A 64 8.73 -0.28 -8.07
C PRO A 64 8.94 1.22 -7.86
N PHE A 65 7.86 1.98 -8.01
CA PHE A 65 7.76 3.40 -7.67
C PHE A 65 8.79 4.34 -8.32
N THR A 66 9.49 3.87 -9.35
CA THR A 66 10.23 4.76 -10.25
C THR A 66 9.27 5.69 -10.99
N GLU A 67 9.75 6.81 -11.52
CA GLU A 67 8.91 7.74 -12.30
C GLU A 67 8.23 7.04 -13.49
N ALA A 68 8.94 6.12 -14.15
CA ALA A 68 8.39 5.32 -15.23
C ALA A 68 7.25 4.41 -14.76
N TYR A 69 7.43 3.70 -13.63
CA TYR A 69 6.38 2.92 -12.99
C TYR A 69 5.16 3.80 -12.63
N LEU A 70 5.39 4.93 -11.94
CA LEU A 70 4.33 5.81 -11.46
C LEU A 70 3.52 6.41 -12.61
N LYS A 71 4.19 6.78 -13.71
CA LYS A 71 3.55 7.26 -14.93
C LYS A 71 2.66 6.17 -15.55
N LYS A 72 3.17 4.95 -15.75
CA LYS A 72 2.37 3.83 -16.29
C LYS A 72 1.18 3.53 -15.39
N ARG A 73 1.38 3.48 -14.07
CA ARG A 73 0.30 3.24 -13.11
C ARG A 73 -0.78 4.32 -13.19
N HIS A 74 -0.37 5.59 -13.33
CA HIS A 74 -1.28 6.71 -13.47
C HIS A 74 -2.12 6.61 -14.75
N GLU A 75 -1.47 6.33 -15.88
CA GLU A 75 -2.13 6.15 -17.18
C GLU A 75 -3.14 4.99 -17.15
N LEU A 76 -2.80 3.86 -16.52
CA LEU A 76 -3.72 2.73 -16.35
C LEU A 76 -4.98 3.13 -15.56
N LEU A 77 -4.82 3.78 -14.40
CA LEU A 77 -5.97 4.19 -13.58
C LEU A 77 -6.81 5.28 -14.26
N GLN A 78 -6.19 6.20 -14.98
CA GLN A 78 -6.91 7.25 -15.74
C GLN A 78 -7.79 6.65 -16.84
N ARG A 79 -7.39 5.51 -17.41
CA ARG A 79 -8.13 4.79 -18.44
C ARG A 79 -9.24 3.88 -17.88
N ALA A 80 -9.39 3.74 -16.57
CA ALA A 80 -10.43 2.91 -15.99
C ALA A 80 -11.83 3.34 -16.45
N ASP A 81 -12.62 2.42 -16.99
CA ASP A 81 -14.02 2.69 -17.36
C ASP A 81 -14.95 2.64 -16.15
N LEU A 82 -14.84 3.64 -15.28
CA LEU A 82 -15.60 3.66 -14.02
C LEU A 82 -17.13 3.53 -14.20
N ASP A 83 -17.66 3.93 -15.36
CA ASP A 83 -19.08 3.84 -15.68
C ASP A 83 -19.56 2.39 -15.88
N SER A 84 -18.66 1.46 -16.23
CA SER A 84 -18.98 0.04 -16.42
C SER A 84 -18.59 -0.85 -15.23
N PHE A 85 -17.94 -0.28 -14.22
CA PHE A 85 -17.48 -1.03 -13.05
C PHE A 85 -18.61 -1.22 -12.03
N ALA A 86 -18.53 -2.30 -11.24
CA ALA A 86 -19.32 -2.42 -10.02
C ALA A 86 -18.90 -1.37 -8.99
N GLU A 87 -19.80 -0.94 -8.12
CA GLU A 87 -19.58 0.17 -7.16
C GLU A 87 -18.29 0.01 -6.33
N THR A 88 -18.07 -1.16 -5.75
CA THR A 88 -16.86 -1.48 -4.97
C THR A 88 -15.58 -1.42 -5.81
N ALA A 89 -15.65 -1.78 -7.10
CA ALA A 89 -14.50 -1.68 -8.01
C ALA A 89 -14.23 -0.22 -8.41
N VAL A 90 -15.28 0.62 -8.51
CA VAL A 90 -15.13 2.08 -8.64
C VAL A 90 -14.42 2.66 -7.42
N GLN A 91 -14.88 2.30 -6.22
CA GLN A 91 -14.26 2.75 -4.96
C GLN A 91 -12.79 2.33 -4.86
N GLU A 92 -12.46 1.10 -5.27
CA GLU A 92 -11.08 0.61 -5.29
C GLU A 92 -10.21 1.35 -6.31
N ALA A 93 -10.68 1.56 -7.54
CA ALA A 93 -9.94 2.33 -8.55
C ALA A 93 -9.69 3.78 -8.11
N GLN A 94 -10.67 4.41 -7.46
CA GLN A 94 -10.53 5.75 -6.87
C GLN A 94 -9.52 5.75 -5.71
N TYR A 95 -9.58 4.76 -4.81
CA TYR A 95 -8.62 4.60 -3.73
C TYR A 95 -7.19 4.43 -4.25
N LEU A 96 -6.97 3.59 -5.27
CA LEU A 96 -5.68 3.41 -5.91
C LEU A 96 -5.17 4.70 -6.56
N SER A 97 -6.07 5.51 -7.12
CA SER A 97 -5.73 6.82 -7.70
C SER A 97 -5.29 7.83 -6.63
N ILE A 98 -5.87 7.77 -5.43
CA ILE A 98 -5.44 8.55 -4.27
C ILE A 98 -4.09 8.04 -3.75
N GLN A 99 -3.89 6.73 -3.64
CA GLN A 99 -2.64 6.11 -3.17
C GLN A 99 -1.41 6.62 -3.96
N GLN A 100 -1.53 6.75 -5.29
CA GLN A 100 -0.45 7.25 -6.16
C GLN A 100 0.06 8.65 -5.83
N ARG A 101 -0.76 9.46 -5.15
CA ARG A 101 -0.45 10.85 -4.81
C ARG A 101 0.31 10.98 -3.49
N TYR A 102 0.33 9.94 -2.67
CA TYR A 102 0.93 9.91 -1.33
C TYR A 102 2.02 8.83 -1.25
N PRO A 103 2.57 8.43 -0.07
CA PRO A 103 4.00 8.22 0.19
C PRO A 103 4.79 7.33 -0.77
N GLU A 104 4.17 6.53 -1.64
CA GLU A 104 4.82 5.77 -2.71
C GLU A 104 5.74 6.62 -3.60
N ARG A 105 5.44 7.92 -3.79
CA ARG A 105 6.35 8.87 -4.50
C ARG A 105 7.65 9.17 -3.74
N PHE A 106 7.64 9.02 -2.43
CA PHE A 106 8.71 9.46 -1.53
C PHE A 106 9.43 8.27 -0.87
N LEU A 107 8.75 7.14 -0.75
CA LEU A 107 9.23 5.89 -0.18
C LEU A 107 9.18 4.82 -1.31
N PRO A 108 10.20 4.79 -2.18
CA PRO A 108 10.17 4.02 -3.42
C PRO A 108 10.39 2.51 -3.24
N TRP A 109 10.67 2.05 -2.02
CA TRP A 109 10.75 0.64 -1.69
C TRP A 109 9.53 0.23 -0.85
N PRO A 110 8.62 -0.62 -1.37
CA PRO A 110 7.55 -1.19 -0.56
C PRO A 110 8.13 -2.10 0.54
N VAL A 111 8.08 -1.62 1.78
CA VAL A 111 8.81 -2.22 2.93
C VAL A 111 8.46 -3.67 3.24
N HIS A 112 7.31 -4.17 2.79
CA HIS A 112 6.89 -5.56 3.00
C HIS A 112 7.45 -6.53 1.94
N LEU A 113 8.16 -6.04 0.92
CA LEU A 113 8.67 -6.86 -0.18
C LEU A 113 10.19 -6.80 -0.28
N ASN A 114 10.80 -7.98 -0.39
CA ASN A 114 12.20 -8.11 -0.76
C ASN A 114 12.38 -7.96 -2.28
N VAL A 115 12.25 -6.73 -2.77
CA VAL A 115 12.33 -6.39 -4.21
C VAL A 115 13.60 -6.96 -4.87
N PRO A 116 14.81 -6.89 -4.26
CA PRO A 116 16.02 -7.50 -4.83
C PRO A 116 15.88 -9.00 -5.13
N VAL A 117 15.36 -9.77 -4.16
CA VAL A 117 15.19 -11.22 -4.30
C VAL A 117 14.13 -11.54 -5.34
N VAL A 118 13.02 -10.79 -5.37
CA VAL A 118 11.98 -10.95 -6.39
C VAL A 118 12.51 -10.59 -7.79
N ALA A 119 13.27 -9.49 -7.92
CA ALA A 119 13.89 -9.07 -9.17
C ALA A 119 14.87 -10.11 -9.71
N GLN A 120 15.68 -10.72 -8.83
CA GLN A 120 16.57 -11.83 -9.20
C GLN A 120 15.77 -13.03 -9.71
N GLY A 121 14.70 -13.42 -9.02
CA GLY A 121 13.82 -14.52 -9.45
C GLY A 121 13.13 -14.27 -10.79
N GLN A 122 12.91 -12.99 -11.14
CA GLN A 122 12.30 -12.54 -12.41
C GLN A 122 13.33 -12.19 -13.49
N LEU A 123 14.60 -12.55 -13.26
CA LEU A 123 15.70 -12.33 -14.21
C LEU A 123 15.90 -10.87 -14.63
N VAL A 124 15.56 -9.92 -13.74
CA VAL A 124 15.86 -8.50 -13.96
C VAL A 124 17.38 -8.30 -14.02
N PRO A 125 17.91 -7.59 -15.03
CA PRO A 125 19.34 -7.35 -15.14
C PRO A 125 19.93 -6.71 -13.85
N PRO A 126 21.06 -7.22 -13.32
CA PRO A 126 21.67 -6.66 -12.11
C PRO A 126 21.95 -5.16 -12.20
N SER A 127 22.35 -4.66 -13.37
CA SER A 127 22.57 -3.23 -13.62
C SER A 127 21.30 -2.37 -13.45
N GLN A 128 20.13 -2.94 -13.74
CA GLN A 128 18.85 -2.26 -13.54
C GLN A 128 18.51 -2.19 -12.06
N VAL A 129 18.76 -3.26 -11.30
CA VAL A 129 18.60 -3.28 -9.83
C VAL A 129 19.58 -2.30 -9.16
N ASP A 130 20.83 -2.25 -9.63
CA ASP A 130 21.84 -1.29 -9.17
C ASP A 130 21.41 0.17 -9.37
N THR A 131 20.85 0.46 -10.54
CA THR A 131 20.30 1.79 -10.84
C THR A 131 19.14 2.13 -9.89
N TRP A 132 18.31 1.15 -9.56
CA TRP A 132 17.20 1.34 -8.63
C TRP A 132 17.65 1.54 -7.19
N TYR A 133 18.71 0.87 -6.71
CA TYR A 133 19.27 1.20 -5.39
C TYR A 133 19.69 2.66 -5.29
N GLY A 134 20.35 3.19 -6.32
CA GLY A 134 20.70 4.61 -6.41
C GLY A 134 19.47 5.51 -6.44
N TYR A 135 18.41 5.11 -7.15
CA TYR A 135 17.12 5.82 -7.15
C TYR A 135 16.48 5.83 -5.75
N VAL A 136 16.49 4.70 -5.04
CA VAL A 136 15.95 4.59 -3.67
C VAL A 136 16.69 5.54 -2.72
N GLU A 137 18.02 5.54 -2.73
CA GLU A 137 18.83 6.46 -1.92
C GLU A 137 18.48 7.92 -2.21
N ALA A 138 18.49 8.32 -3.50
CA ALA A 138 18.20 9.68 -3.92
C ALA A 138 16.81 10.14 -3.47
N ARG A 139 15.79 9.31 -3.71
CA ARG A 139 14.40 9.65 -3.42
C ARG A 139 14.11 9.69 -1.92
N LEU A 140 14.71 8.79 -1.13
CA LEU A 140 14.67 8.86 0.33
C LEU A 140 15.35 10.14 0.86
N ASN A 141 16.40 10.62 0.20
CA ASN A 141 17.05 11.87 0.57
C ASN A 141 16.17 13.09 0.28
N GLU A 142 15.53 13.17 -0.89
CA GLU A 142 14.59 14.25 -1.23
C GLU A 142 13.34 14.22 -0.35
N ALA A 143 12.82 13.03 -0.01
CA ALA A 143 11.66 12.87 0.87
C ALA A 143 11.85 13.52 2.25
N ARG A 144 13.11 13.63 2.73
CA ARG A 144 13.44 14.32 3.98
C ARG A 144 13.09 15.79 3.96
N GLU A 145 13.21 16.46 2.81
CA GLU A 145 12.85 17.87 2.64
C GLU A 145 11.34 18.07 2.88
N SER A 146 10.55 17.07 2.48
CA SER A 146 9.10 17.02 2.71
C SER A 146 8.72 16.42 4.07
N LYS A 147 9.68 16.11 4.94
CA LYS A 147 9.46 15.43 6.24
C LYS A 147 8.77 14.06 6.12
N ILE A 148 8.88 13.41 4.97
CA ILE A 148 8.40 12.04 4.75
C ILE A 148 9.59 11.12 4.98
N VAL A 149 9.65 10.50 6.16
CA VAL A 149 10.78 9.68 6.57
C VAL A 149 10.32 8.34 7.13
N LEU A 150 11.11 7.29 6.90
CA LEU A 150 10.86 5.95 7.42
C LEU A 150 10.82 5.94 8.96
N ASN A 151 10.05 5.03 9.55
CA ASN A 151 10.16 4.70 10.97
C ASN A 151 11.31 3.69 11.17
N ARG A 152 11.64 3.43 12.44
CA ARG A 152 12.73 2.52 12.80
C ARG A 152 12.52 1.07 12.34
N ILE A 153 11.28 0.58 12.32
CA ILE A 153 10.94 -0.80 11.90
C ILE A 153 11.00 -0.92 10.37
N GLU A 154 10.44 0.05 9.64
CA GLU A 154 10.52 0.14 8.18
C GLU A 154 11.98 0.20 7.71
N ARG A 155 12.80 1.08 8.30
CA ARG A 155 14.23 1.17 7.99
C ARG A 155 14.96 -0.13 8.26
N GLN A 156 14.71 -0.75 9.43
CA GLN A 156 15.34 -2.03 9.76
C GLN A 156 14.97 -3.11 8.76
N GLN A 157 13.70 -3.18 8.35
CA GLN A 157 13.25 -4.14 7.34
C GLN A 157 13.96 -3.96 6.00
N LEU A 158 14.19 -2.72 5.54
CA LEU A 158 14.94 -2.48 4.32
C LEU A 158 16.43 -2.88 4.46
N LEU A 159 17.03 -2.66 5.62
CA LEU A 159 18.38 -3.15 5.93
C LEU A 159 18.46 -4.68 5.92
N ASP A 160 17.46 -5.35 6.50
CA ASP A 160 17.40 -6.81 6.56
C ASP A 160 17.31 -7.44 5.15
N TYR A 161 16.75 -6.73 4.17
CA TYR A 161 16.75 -7.17 2.77
C TYR A 161 18.11 -6.98 2.08
N LEU A 162 18.97 -6.09 2.55
CA LEU A 162 20.30 -5.84 2.00
C LEU A 162 21.33 -6.76 2.67
N THR A 163 21.16 -8.06 2.48
CA THR A 163 22.02 -9.09 3.08
C THR A 163 23.48 -8.99 2.60
N PRO A 164 24.44 -9.64 3.29
CA PRO A 164 25.82 -9.74 2.81
C PRO A 164 25.91 -10.30 1.38
N ASP A 165 25.08 -11.26 1.01
CA ASP A 165 25.07 -11.85 -0.34
C ASP A 165 24.68 -10.82 -1.41
N ILE A 166 23.77 -9.90 -1.09
CA ILE A 166 23.35 -8.82 -2.01
C ILE A 166 24.40 -7.71 -2.05
N THR A 167 24.89 -7.27 -0.89
CA THR A 167 25.80 -6.12 -0.77
C THR A 167 27.22 -6.42 -1.26
N THR A 168 27.69 -7.66 -1.15
CA THR A 168 29.00 -8.07 -1.70
C THR A 168 29.03 -8.11 -3.23
N GLN A 169 27.87 -8.31 -3.87
CA GLN A 169 27.73 -8.39 -5.32
C GLN A 169 27.42 -7.03 -5.97
N SER A 170 26.94 -6.05 -5.19
CA SER A 170 26.55 -4.73 -5.69
C SER A 170 27.08 -3.60 -4.81
N LYS A 171 27.94 -2.76 -5.39
CA LYS A 171 28.41 -1.52 -4.74
C LYS A 171 27.26 -0.55 -4.47
N ALA A 172 26.24 -0.53 -5.33
CA ALA A 172 25.05 0.32 -5.15
C ALA A 172 24.21 -0.17 -3.96
N ALA A 173 24.04 -1.48 -3.81
CA ALA A 173 23.39 -2.07 -2.64
C ALA A 173 24.17 -1.79 -1.35
N GLN A 174 25.50 -1.96 -1.37
CA GLN A 174 26.36 -1.65 -0.23
C GLN A 174 26.19 -0.18 0.19
N ARG A 175 26.25 0.76 -0.77
CA ARG A 175 26.08 2.18 -0.52
C ARG A 175 24.70 2.49 0.07
N LEU A 176 23.64 1.88 -0.47
CA LEU A 176 22.29 2.04 0.08
C LEU A 176 22.19 1.50 1.52
N ALA A 177 22.83 0.38 1.82
CA ALA A 177 22.87 -0.17 3.17
C ALA A 177 23.58 0.78 4.15
N GLU A 178 24.73 1.35 3.76
CA GLU A 178 25.45 2.37 4.54
C GLU A 178 24.62 3.64 4.75
N TYR A 179 23.91 4.10 3.72
CA TYR A 179 22.97 5.22 3.81
C TYR A 179 21.84 4.91 4.80
N LEU A 180 21.18 3.75 4.68
CA LEU A 180 20.09 3.35 5.55
C LEU A 180 20.55 3.17 7.00
N ALA A 181 21.77 2.68 7.25
CA ALA A 181 22.30 2.54 8.62
C ALA A 181 22.40 3.89 9.35
N SER A 182 22.71 4.96 8.62
CA SER A 182 22.79 6.33 9.16
C SER A 182 21.49 7.15 8.97
N TYR A 183 20.47 6.57 8.34
CA TYR A 183 19.24 7.26 8.00
C TYR A 183 18.45 7.71 9.23
N ARG A 184 18.07 9.00 9.25
CA ARG A 184 17.24 9.60 10.30
C ARG A 184 15.78 9.14 10.16
N VAL A 185 15.31 8.40 11.15
CA VAL A 185 13.93 7.92 11.23
C VAL A 185 13.00 8.90 11.93
N ARG A 186 11.69 8.78 11.69
CA ARG A 186 10.66 9.41 12.53
C ARG A 186 10.58 8.76 13.91
N SER A 187 10.16 9.52 14.92
CA SER A 187 10.12 9.06 16.31
C SER A 187 8.95 8.13 16.59
N SER A 188 7.81 8.35 15.94
CA SER A 188 6.67 7.44 16.04
C SER A 188 6.63 6.45 14.89
N LEU A 189 6.01 5.30 15.15
CA LEU A 189 5.84 4.24 14.17
C LEU A 189 4.70 4.54 13.20
N GLY A 190 3.61 5.10 13.71
CA GLY A 190 2.41 5.39 12.94
C GLY A 190 2.59 6.43 11.84
N ILE A 191 1.63 6.45 10.92
CA ILE A 191 1.66 7.36 9.77
C ILE A 191 1.17 8.77 10.11
N TYR A 192 0.51 9.00 11.25
CA TYR A 192 0.04 10.35 11.64
C TYR A 192 1.15 11.41 11.71
N GLN A 193 2.42 11.03 11.93
CA GLN A 193 3.55 11.97 11.95
C GLN A 193 3.98 12.41 10.56
N LEU A 194 3.54 11.72 9.51
CA LEU A 194 3.79 12.15 8.14
C LEU A 194 2.93 13.40 7.84
N PRO A 195 3.37 14.28 6.94
CA PRO A 195 2.51 15.34 6.41
C PRO A 195 1.18 14.76 5.90
N ASN A 196 0.06 15.33 6.34
CA ASN A 196 -1.30 14.84 6.08
C ASN A 196 -1.54 13.37 6.50
N GLY A 197 -0.79 12.89 7.49
CA GLY A 197 -0.79 11.49 7.90
C GLY A 197 -2.12 11.02 8.50
N LYS A 198 -2.85 11.91 9.20
CA LYS A 198 -4.15 11.62 9.78
C LYS A 198 -5.23 11.49 8.70
N GLU A 199 -5.24 12.41 7.75
CA GLU A 199 -6.14 12.41 6.60
C GLU A 199 -5.88 11.18 5.73
N TRP A 200 -4.61 10.84 5.55
CA TRP A 200 -4.21 9.63 4.83
C TRP A 200 -4.70 8.37 5.53
N TYR A 201 -4.47 8.27 6.84
CA TYR A 201 -4.96 7.14 7.62
C TYR A 201 -6.49 7.04 7.58
N GLN A 202 -7.21 8.17 7.72
CA GLN A 202 -8.66 8.21 7.59
C GLN A 202 -9.13 7.72 6.21
N SER A 203 -8.44 8.10 5.13
CA SER A 203 -8.78 7.62 3.78
C SER A 203 -8.61 6.11 3.66
N LYS A 204 -7.58 5.53 4.27
CA LYS A 204 -7.39 4.06 4.32
C LYS A 204 -8.46 3.38 5.15
N LEU A 205 -8.78 3.95 6.31
CA LEU A 205 -9.81 3.47 7.21
C LEU A 205 -11.19 3.44 6.54
N ASN A 206 -11.54 4.51 5.82
CA ASN A 206 -12.78 4.59 5.08
C ASN A 206 -12.86 3.53 3.97
N PHE A 207 -11.76 3.33 3.24
CA PHE A 207 -11.68 2.32 2.18
C PHE A 207 -11.87 0.91 2.74
N TYR A 208 -11.08 0.51 3.74
CA TYR A 208 -11.13 -0.86 4.25
C TYR A 208 -12.39 -1.16 5.06
N SER A 209 -12.88 -0.21 5.87
CA SER A 209 -14.11 -0.42 6.64
C SER A 209 -15.39 -0.31 5.79
N GLY A 210 -15.31 0.28 4.59
CA GLY A 210 -16.48 0.58 3.77
C GLY A 210 -17.40 1.67 4.34
N SER A 211 -16.95 2.42 5.35
CA SER A 211 -17.76 3.44 6.02
C SER A 211 -16.92 4.64 6.46
N VAL A 212 -17.54 5.82 6.56
CA VAL A 212 -16.87 7.03 7.07
C VAL A 212 -17.16 7.15 8.56
N LYS A 213 -16.27 6.60 9.40
CA LYS A 213 -16.36 6.69 10.86
C LYS A 213 -15.11 7.39 11.44
N PRO A 214 -15.27 8.32 12.39
CA PRO A 214 -14.15 8.90 13.12
C PRO A 214 -13.36 7.82 13.91
N PRO A 215 -12.03 7.92 13.99
CA PRO A 215 -11.18 6.93 14.69
C PRO A 215 -11.53 6.77 16.18
N GLU A 216 -11.95 7.85 16.84
CA GLU A 216 -12.40 7.83 18.24
C GLU A 216 -13.68 7.02 18.42
N ALA A 217 -14.64 7.16 17.50
CA ALA A 217 -15.89 6.41 17.53
C ALA A 217 -15.64 4.92 17.30
N LEU A 218 -14.77 4.60 16.33
CA LEU A 218 -14.35 3.22 16.08
C LEU A 218 -13.62 2.61 17.27
N LEU A 219 -12.72 3.34 17.92
CA LEU A 219 -12.03 2.83 19.11
C LEU A 219 -13.02 2.48 20.23
N GLY A 220 -14.00 3.34 20.48
CA GLY A 220 -15.05 3.07 21.48
C GLY A 220 -15.88 1.83 21.15
N GLU A 221 -16.25 1.65 19.88
CA GLU A 221 -16.98 0.47 19.39
C GLU A 221 -16.16 -0.82 19.57
N LEU A 222 -14.88 -0.80 19.19
CA LEU A 222 -13.98 -1.94 19.33
C LEU A 222 -13.74 -2.31 20.80
N GLN A 223 -13.59 -1.33 21.69
CA GLN A 223 -13.40 -1.57 23.12
C GLN A 223 -14.64 -2.16 23.79
N SER A 224 -15.84 -1.74 23.36
CA SER A 224 -17.09 -2.34 23.81
C SER A 224 -17.16 -3.80 23.40
N LEU A 225 -16.89 -4.12 22.13
CA LEU A 225 -16.90 -5.49 21.62
C LEU A 225 -15.85 -6.37 22.31
N ALA A 226 -14.63 -5.85 22.52
CA ALA A 226 -13.56 -6.61 23.18
C ALA A 226 -13.92 -7.04 24.61
N SER A 227 -14.80 -6.29 25.30
CA SER A 227 -15.26 -6.66 26.65
C SER A 227 -16.15 -7.91 26.68
N GLU A 228 -16.76 -8.28 25.55
CA GLU A 228 -17.66 -9.43 25.43
C GLU A 228 -16.90 -10.76 25.20
N TYR A 229 -15.74 -10.71 24.54
CA TYR A 229 -15.03 -11.91 24.08
C TYR A 229 -13.87 -12.37 24.99
N GLY A 230 -13.52 -11.59 26.02
CA GLY A 230 -12.49 -11.95 27.01
C GLY A 230 -11.07 -12.08 26.42
N GLU A 231 -10.18 -12.77 27.14
CA GLU A 231 -8.83 -13.14 26.67
C GLU A 231 -8.86 -14.53 26.01
N GLY A 232 -8.05 -14.72 24.96
CA GLY A 232 -8.03 -15.97 24.21
C GLY A 232 -6.68 -16.23 23.53
N VAL A 233 -6.41 -17.51 23.26
CA VAL A 233 -5.21 -17.94 22.54
C VAL A 233 -5.52 -18.03 21.06
N THR A 234 -4.74 -17.35 20.23
CA THR A 234 -4.90 -17.40 18.77
C THR A 234 -3.79 -18.22 18.13
N LEU A 235 -4.17 -19.02 17.12
CA LEU A 235 -3.26 -19.73 16.23
C LEU A 235 -3.30 -19.05 14.85
N VAL A 236 -2.63 -17.91 14.71
CA VAL A 236 -2.26 -17.39 13.38
C VAL A 236 -0.86 -17.88 13.03
N ASP A 237 -0.60 -18.06 11.75
CA ASP A 237 0.77 -18.24 11.27
C ASP A 237 1.48 -16.89 11.30
N PHE A 238 2.57 -16.81 12.05
CA PHE A 238 3.37 -15.61 12.18
C PHE A 238 4.38 -15.43 11.02
N ASN A 239 4.29 -16.27 9.98
CA ASN A 239 5.06 -16.12 8.75
C ASN A 239 4.39 -15.12 7.78
N LEU A 240 4.97 -13.92 7.65
CA LEU A 240 4.38 -12.77 6.94
C LEU A 240 4.63 -12.79 5.42
N ASN A 241 4.06 -13.75 4.70
CA ASN A 241 4.08 -13.72 3.23
C ASN A 241 3.00 -12.80 2.63
N GLN A 242 1.93 -12.55 3.39
CA GLN A 242 0.78 -11.71 3.03
C GLN A 242 0.24 -11.02 4.30
N PRO A 243 -0.57 -9.94 4.15
CA PRO A 243 -1.21 -9.31 5.29
C PRO A 243 -2.00 -10.33 6.13
N LEU A 244 -1.91 -10.27 7.46
CA LEU A 244 -2.54 -11.25 8.36
C LEU A 244 -4.06 -11.38 8.18
N VAL A 245 -4.72 -10.33 7.66
CA VAL A 245 -6.14 -10.35 7.31
C VAL A 245 -6.51 -11.51 6.36
N HIS A 246 -5.60 -11.93 5.48
CA HIS A 246 -5.84 -13.03 4.54
C HIS A 246 -6.01 -14.37 5.28
N GLN A 247 -5.33 -14.56 6.40
CA GLN A 247 -5.47 -15.78 7.19
C GLN A 247 -6.87 -15.87 7.82
N LEU A 248 -7.40 -14.75 8.30
CA LEU A 248 -8.77 -14.66 8.84
C LEU A 248 -9.87 -14.76 7.76
N LEU A 249 -9.49 -14.62 6.49
CA LEU A 249 -10.37 -14.80 5.34
C LEU A 249 -10.07 -16.08 4.55
N ALA A 250 -9.20 -16.96 5.05
CA ALA A 250 -8.70 -18.10 4.27
C ALA A 250 -9.80 -19.09 3.86
N GLY A 251 -10.85 -19.24 4.67
CA GLY A 251 -12.01 -20.07 4.32
C GLY A 251 -13.12 -19.32 3.56
N CYS A 252 -12.95 -18.03 3.30
CA CYS A 252 -13.89 -17.22 2.51
C CYS A 252 -13.63 -17.37 1.01
N SER A 253 -14.70 -17.32 0.21
CA SER A 253 -14.55 -17.23 -1.26
C SER A 253 -13.93 -15.88 -1.64
N THR A 254 -12.67 -15.92 -2.08
CA THR A 254 -11.91 -14.73 -2.47
C THR A 254 -12.57 -13.99 -3.64
N ARG A 255 -12.72 -12.68 -3.53
CA ARG A 255 -13.17 -11.79 -4.61
C ARG A 255 -11.99 -11.08 -5.24
N ALA A 256 -11.92 -11.09 -6.57
CA ALA A 256 -10.86 -10.40 -7.30
C ALA A 256 -10.96 -8.88 -7.06
N GLY A 257 -9.80 -8.24 -6.88
CA GLY A 257 -9.66 -6.80 -6.73
C GLY A 257 -8.52 -6.24 -7.59
N LEU A 258 -8.27 -4.95 -7.43
CA LEU A 258 -7.26 -4.18 -8.17
C LEU A 258 -6.01 -3.86 -7.31
N ASN A 259 -6.10 -3.94 -5.98
CA ASN A 259 -5.03 -3.55 -5.07
C ASN A 259 -3.97 -4.64 -4.93
N TRP A 260 -2.79 -4.40 -5.50
CA TRP A 260 -1.65 -5.32 -5.41
C TRP A 260 -1.14 -5.52 -3.98
N ARG A 261 -1.30 -4.53 -3.09
CA ARG A 261 -0.89 -4.64 -1.66
C ARG A 261 -1.70 -5.69 -0.91
N ASP A 262 -2.92 -5.94 -1.38
CA ASP A 262 -3.84 -6.95 -0.87
C ASP A 262 -3.83 -8.21 -1.77
N GLY A 263 -2.78 -8.41 -2.56
CA GLY A 263 -2.65 -9.56 -3.45
C GLY A 263 -3.66 -9.61 -4.60
N PHE A 264 -4.19 -8.46 -5.03
CA PHE A 264 -5.29 -8.36 -6.01
C PHE A 264 -6.58 -9.02 -5.53
N VAL A 265 -6.82 -8.96 -4.22
CA VAL A 265 -8.06 -9.40 -3.58
C VAL A 265 -8.83 -8.17 -3.09
N SER A 266 -10.13 -8.11 -3.40
CA SER A 266 -11.03 -7.14 -2.77
C SER A 266 -11.35 -7.64 -1.36
N LEU A 267 -10.57 -7.19 -0.36
CA LEU A 267 -10.71 -7.64 1.02
C LEU A 267 -12.08 -7.29 1.61
N GLN A 268 -12.58 -6.09 1.35
CA GLN A 268 -13.89 -5.64 1.82
C GLN A 268 -15.03 -6.51 1.26
N GLN A 269 -15.02 -6.80 -0.05
CA GLN A 269 -16.01 -7.68 -0.67
C GLN A 269 -15.88 -9.11 -0.16
N THR A 270 -14.65 -9.63 -0.09
CA THR A 270 -14.36 -10.98 0.40
C THR A 270 -14.86 -11.14 1.83
N ALA A 271 -14.63 -10.14 2.70
CA ALA A 271 -15.10 -10.17 4.07
C ALA A 271 -16.63 -10.10 4.15
N SER A 272 -17.26 -9.10 3.53
CA SER A 272 -18.72 -8.85 3.60
C SER A 272 -19.59 -9.95 3.00
N GLN A 273 -19.07 -10.74 2.06
CA GLN A 273 -19.80 -11.83 1.39
C GLN A 273 -19.37 -13.22 1.87
N CYS A 274 -18.66 -13.29 2.99
CA CYS A 274 -18.22 -14.56 3.52
C CYS A 274 -19.23 -15.11 4.52
N ASP A 275 -19.79 -16.27 4.19
CA ASP A 275 -20.78 -16.97 5.01
C ASP A 275 -20.17 -17.64 6.25
N GLN A 276 -18.84 -17.77 6.30
CA GLN A 276 -18.18 -18.37 7.44
C GLN A 276 -18.21 -17.45 8.66
N VAL A 277 -18.60 -18.00 9.80
CA VAL A 277 -18.59 -17.27 11.07
C VAL A 277 -17.19 -17.34 11.66
N LEU A 278 -16.61 -16.18 11.99
CA LEU A 278 -15.35 -16.13 12.72
C LEU A 278 -15.53 -16.73 14.12
N ALA A 279 -14.64 -17.63 14.50
CA ALA A 279 -14.54 -18.14 15.86
C ALA A 279 -14.20 -17.01 16.84
N ASN A 280 -14.52 -17.16 18.12
CA ASN A 280 -14.27 -16.12 19.12
C ASN A 280 -12.79 -15.70 19.18
N SER A 281 -11.85 -16.64 19.04
CA SER A 281 -10.41 -16.36 18.99
C SER A 281 -10.00 -15.54 17.76
N GLU A 282 -10.67 -15.72 16.62
CA GLU A 282 -10.43 -14.96 15.39
C GLU A 282 -11.03 -13.56 15.49
N ARG A 283 -12.22 -13.43 16.08
CA ARG A 283 -12.84 -12.14 16.38
C ARG A 283 -11.98 -11.32 17.33
N LEU A 284 -11.49 -11.94 18.42
CA LEU A 284 -10.60 -11.29 19.38
C LEU A 284 -9.30 -10.84 18.71
N PHE A 285 -8.73 -11.66 17.83
CA PHE A 285 -7.55 -11.30 17.06
C PHE A 285 -7.81 -10.11 16.14
N ALA A 286 -8.90 -10.11 15.38
CA ALA A 286 -9.30 -9.00 14.51
C ALA A 286 -9.52 -7.71 15.32
N LEU A 287 -10.20 -7.78 16.46
CA LEU A 287 -10.42 -6.66 17.38
C LEU A 287 -9.11 -6.06 17.89
N ALA A 288 -8.20 -6.91 18.37
CA ALA A 288 -6.89 -6.48 18.86
C ALA A 288 -6.05 -5.84 17.75
N MET A 289 -6.07 -6.39 16.53
CA MET A 289 -5.42 -5.77 15.37
C MET A 289 -5.96 -4.38 15.08
N MET A 290 -7.29 -4.21 15.02
CA MET A 290 -7.92 -2.91 14.74
C MET A 290 -7.67 -1.88 15.85
N GLU A 291 -7.73 -2.30 17.12
CA GLU A 291 -7.42 -1.43 18.29
C GLU A 291 -5.99 -0.91 18.21
N VAL A 292 -5.03 -1.80 17.96
CA VAL A 292 -3.60 -1.45 17.89
C VAL A 292 -3.29 -0.65 16.64
N ASP A 293 -3.94 -0.93 15.51
CA ASP A 293 -3.83 -0.16 14.27
C ASP A 293 -4.23 1.30 14.49
N LEU A 294 -5.41 1.56 15.09
CA LEU A 294 -5.82 2.91 15.49
C LEU A 294 -4.84 3.53 16.48
N GLY A 295 -4.47 2.75 17.50
CA GLY A 295 -3.54 3.15 18.54
C GLY A 295 -2.25 3.72 17.96
N VAL A 296 -1.63 2.99 17.05
CA VAL A 296 -0.35 3.35 16.43
C VAL A 296 -0.52 4.44 15.38
N HIS A 297 -1.43 4.26 14.42
CA HIS A 297 -1.50 5.11 13.23
C HIS A 297 -2.25 6.42 13.45
N TYR A 298 -3.12 6.52 14.47
CA TYR A 298 -3.89 7.73 14.77
C TYR A 298 -3.61 8.29 16.17
N PHE A 299 -3.60 7.44 17.20
CA PHE A 299 -3.45 7.85 18.61
C PHE A 299 -2.00 7.88 19.12
N ALA A 300 -1.03 7.73 18.23
CA ALA A 300 0.39 7.87 18.54
C ALA A 300 0.94 6.89 19.60
N TRP A 301 0.37 5.70 19.72
CA TRP A 301 0.90 4.67 20.62
C TRP A 301 2.35 4.35 20.26
N SER A 302 3.18 4.29 21.29
CA SER A 302 4.55 3.80 21.19
C SER A 302 4.56 2.30 20.90
N GLN A 303 5.70 1.78 20.41
CA GLN A 303 5.90 0.34 20.26
C GLN A 303 5.58 -0.44 21.54
N LYS A 304 5.99 0.08 22.70
CA LYS A 304 5.76 -0.59 23.99
C LYS A 304 4.28 -0.69 24.32
N GLN A 305 3.50 0.36 24.05
CA GLN A 305 2.04 0.35 24.26
C GLN A 305 1.36 -0.62 23.31
N ALA A 306 1.74 -0.61 22.03
CA ALA A 306 1.20 -1.51 21.03
C ALA A 306 1.51 -2.99 21.34
N LEU A 307 2.76 -3.31 21.69
CA LEU A 307 3.15 -4.66 22.09
C LEU A 307 2.42 -5.10 23.36
N LEU A 308 2.36 -4.26 24.40
CA LEU A 308 1.64 -4.58 25.62
C LEU A 308 0.16 -4.91 25.34
N ALA A 309 -0.51 -4.11 24.51
CA ALA A 309 -1.90 -4.35 24.13
C ALA A 309 -2.05 -5.69 23.40
N LEU A 310 -1.21 -5.98 22.40
CA LEU A 310 -1.24 -7.27 21.68
C LEU A 310 -1.01 -8.45 22.63
N GLN A 311 0.00 -8.36 23.50
CA GLN A 311 0.34 -9.42 24.45
C GLN A 311 -0.78 -9.65 25.46
N SER A 312 -1.37 -8.58 26.01
CA SER A 312 -2.45 -8.71 27.00
C SER A 312 -3.75 -9.22 26.40
N ARG A 313 -4.09 -8.83 25.17
CA ARG A 313 -5.35 -9.21 24.53
C ARG A 313 -5.32 -10.63 23.97
N LEU A 314 -4.17 -11.06 23.45
CA LEU A 314 -4.03 -12.28 22.64
C LEU A 314 -3.11 -13.33 23.25
N ALA A 315 -2.60 -13.10 24.47
CA ALA A 315 -1.64 -13.96 25.15
C ALA A 315 -0.38 -14.29 24.31
N LEU A 316 0.06 -13.35 23.47
CA LEU A 316 1.23 -13.50 22.61
C LEU A 316 2.53 -13.32 23.38
N ASN A 317 3.57 -14.04 22.98
CA ASN A 317 4.93 -13.70 23.40
C ASN A 317 5.42 -12.44 22.64
N GLU A 318 6.59 -11.91 23.04
CA GLU A 318 7.12 -10.66 22.47
C GLU A 318 7.37 -10.75 20.97
N ASP A 319 7.94 -11.85 20.47
CA ASP A 319 8.24 -12.04 19.05
C ASP A 319 6.96 -12.12 18.21
N GLN A 320 5.97 -12.87 18.68
CA GLN A 320 4.66 -12.98 18.04
C GLN A 320 3.93 -11.63 18.01
N ALA A 321 3.91 -10.90 19.13
CA ALA A 321 3.32 -9.56 19.18
C ALA A 321 4.06 -8.59 18.25
N PHE A 322 5.38 -8.71 18.14
CA PHE A 322 6.17 -7.89 17.22
C PHE A 322 5.86 -8.20 15.75
N VAL A 323 5.64 -9.46 15.39
CA VAL A 323 5.18 -9.86 14.06
C VAL A 323 3.83 -9.20 13.74
N VAL A 324 2.86 -9.27 14.65
CA VAL A 324 1.53 -8.64 14.42
C VAL A 324 1.64 -7.13 14.32
N LEU A 325 2.44 -6.48 15.18
CA LEU A 325 2.68 -5.05 15.07
C LEU A 325 3.33 -4.68 13.73
N LYS A 326 4.27 -5.49 13.24
CA LYS A 326 4.94 -5.27 11.96
C LYS A 326 3.96 -5.36 10.79
N ASP A 327 3.05 -6.33 10.82
CA ASP A 327 1.94 -6.44 9.85
C ASP A 327 1.09 -5.16 9.83
N ILE A 328 0.62 -4.71 11.00
CA ILE A 328 -0.17 -3.47 11.17
C ILE A 328 0.57 -2.26 10.56
N LEU A 329 1.87 -2.13 10.84
CA LEU A 329 2.67 -1.02 10.33
C LEU A 329 2.83 -1.03 8.81
N PHE A 330 2.93 -2.22 8.22
CA PHE A 330 3.16 -2.39 6.78
C PHE A 330 1.87 -2.34 5.97
N PHE A 331 0.74 -2.69 6.59
CA PHE A 331 -0.60 -2.74 6.01
C PHE A 331 -1.60 -1.90 6.85
N PRO A 332 -1.38 -0.58 6.97
CA PRO A 332 -2.20 0.27 7.82
C PRO A 332 -3.67 0.27 7.40
N ALA A 333 -4.54 0.09 8.39
CA ALA A 333 -5.99 -0.03 8.31
C ALA A 333 -6.52 -1.27 7.56
N THR A 334 -5.66 -2.14 7.03
CA THR A 334 -6.10 -3.33 6.27
C THR A 334 -6.96 -4.27 7.12
N SER A 335 -6.70 -4.35 8.43
CA SER A 335 -7.50 -5.13 9.39
C SER A 335 -8.98 -4.71 9.42
N PHE A 336 -9.30 -3.45 9.12
CA PHE A 336 -10.68 -2.93 9.11
C PHE A 336 -11.55 -3.50 7.99
N ALA A 337 -10.97 -4.22 7.03
CA ALA A 337 -11.75 -5.03 6.08
C ALA A 337 -12.67 -6.04 6.80
N LEU A 338 -12.29 -6.47 8.01
CA LEU A 338 -13.05 -7.39 8.84
C LEU A 338 -14.11 -6.71 9.71
N LEU A 339 -14.25 -5.37 9.69
CA LEU A 339 -15.12 -4.65 10.61
C LEU A 339 -16.58 -5.16 10.56
N SER A 340 -17.14 -5.34 9.37
CA SER A 340 -18.50 -5.87 9.22
C SER A 340 -18.66 -7.27 9.82
N ARG A 341 -17.58 -8.07 9.85
CA ARG A 341 -17.60 -9.45 10.36
C ARG A 341 -17.51 -9.55 11.87
N ILE A 342 -17.08 -8.48 12.54
CA ILE A 342 -17.07 -8.38 14.00
C ILE A 342 -18.26 -7.58 14.55
N THR A 343 -18.83 -6.65 13.78
CA THR A 343 -19.97 -5.82 14.22
C THR A 343 -21.34 -6.41 13.86
N SER A 344 -21.42 -7.31 12.88
CA SER A 344 -22.70 -7.89 12.41
C SER A 344 -23.08 -9.21 13.09
N ALA A 345 -22.74 -9.37 14.38
CA ALA A 345 -23.08 -10.57 15.17
C ALA A 345 -24.52 -10.54 15.69
#